data_AF-A0A934QQ59-F1
#
_entry.id   AF-A0A934QQ59-F1
#
_cell.length_a   1.000
_cell.length_b   1.000
_cell.length_c   1.000
_cell.angle_alpha   90.00
_cell.angle_beta   90.00
_cell.angle_gamma   90.00
#
_symmetry.space_group_name_H-M   'P 1'
#
loop_
_entity.id
_entity.type
_entity.pdbx_description
1 polymer ?
#
loop_
_entity_poly.entity_id
_entity_poly.type
_entity_poly.pdbx_seq_one_letter_code
_entity_poly.pdbx_strand_id
1 'polypeptide(L)'
;MTAPLLFACLAVGGALLGLAIAAGPPLWRRWRRPLPRPELLAGAWVMRDVRASALTAAALGELARGEPPAVHALFVGRDHVALRLGGSGGRPPGRWRPDPSGPPGQAWSLSIADLGSDRRLPAGFPAVVTLGRVQECDVLVDLRQARGLVTVDGDETQAVRLLEAIAFELVTNPWSREVTVLLAGFGVDVVLPAPGRVRRAVSAAEAVTIAEAFLRQPQGVLVVIVARPPSAPDLDRLAHLAEDARGAVVVLCTGKAYAARWVVGVGPDGQAQLGPLGLRFESIAGVLATLRGELLLAQGSAVVPATFDPGAPSPGEPVWFAEGEGGTGFQRTVVLRAPAKAEVRVLGPLEVQAPGAVPPDRRPFLAQLVAAAAILPGGLSASLLAEVAGHSAADVVRHLHNWLGAEESGAPRLRDSGGGWRLSPRVRVDWQLFLDLAGGSEPSTERARLTNALGLVRGELFDTAGFTAPVRLALDGAMEDLRARSVHCVRRAAELAMAGGDVAGVEWALRRGLVLLPRMEGLWRTLLLFQSEHQPERVGRTVEDLRAALASMGGEPDAATSRLLARLGWQQPLAPAP
;
A
#
# COMPACT_ATOMS: atom_id res chain seq x y z
N MET A 1 17.49 53.96 -9.37
CA MET A 1 16.30 53.22 -9.88
C MET A 1 15.81 52.11 -8.92
N THR A 2 16.00 52.24 -7.59
CA THR A 2 15.70 51.15 -6.63
C THR A 2 14.54 51.46 -5.67
N ALA A 3 14.12 52.72 -5.55
CA ALA A 3 12.96 53.10 -4.72
C ALA A 3 11.58 52.65 -5.26
N PRO A 4 11.27 52.67 -6.58
CA PRO A 4 9.93 52.31 -7.04
C PRO A 4 9.65 50.79 -6.99
N LEU A 5 10.70 49.96 -7.03
CA LEU A 5 10.59 48.50 -6.90
C LEU A 5 10.30 48.06 -5.45
N LEU A 6 10.90 48.73 -4.47
CA LEU A 6 10.62 48.49 -3.05
C LEU A 6 9.20 48.91 -2.67
N PHE A 7 8.70 50.01 -3.24
CA PHE A 7 7.31 50.45 -3.04
C PHE A 7 6.29 49.49 -3.69
N ALA A 8 6.60 48.96 -4.88
CA ALA A 8 5.78 47.95 -5.53
C ALA A 8 5.73 46.63 -4.75
N CYS A 9 6.86 46.18 -4.19
CA CYS A 9 6.91 44.97 -3.36
C CYS A 9 6.15 45.13 -2.04
N LEU A 10 6.21 46.30 -1.41
CA LEU A 10 5.45 46.59 -0.18
C LEU A 10 3.95 46.73 -0.46
N ALA A 11 3.56 47.32 -1.59
CA ALA A 11 2.15 47.40 -2.00
C ALA A 11 1.55 46.01 -2.32
N VAL A 12 2.31 45.16 -3.01
CA VAL A 12 1.89 43.76 -3.31
C VAL A 12 1.85 42.93 -2.03
N GLY A 13 2.83 43.08 -1.12
CA GLY A 13 2.84 42.42 0.18
C GLY A 13 1.68 42.84 1.07
N GLY A 14 1.35 44.14 1.10
CA GLY A 14 0.21 44.68 1.82
C GLY A 14 -1.14 44.23 1.25
N ALA A 15 -1.26 44.13 -0.08
CA ALA A 15 -2.46 43.61 -0.74
C ALA A 15 -2.67 42.12 -0.49
N LEU A 16 -1.59 41.31 -0.49
CA LEU A 16 -1.64 39.88 -0.18
C LEU A 16 -1.96 39.63 1.30
N LEU A 17 -1.42 40.43 2.21
CA LEU A 17 -1.72 40.34 3.65
C LEU A 17 -3.15 40.81 3.94
N GLY A 18 -3.63 41.84 3.26
CA GLY A 18 -5.02 42.31 3.33
C GLY A 18 -6.02 41.26 2.82
N LEU A 19 -5.72 40.58 1.71
CA LEU A 19 -6.51 39.46 1.20
C LEU A 19 -6.50 38.25 2.15
N ALA A 20 -5.37 37.96 2.81
CA ALA A 20 -5.26 36.88 3.78
C ALA A 20 -6.07 37.15 5.07
N ILE A 21 -6.14 38.42 5.51
CA ILE A 21 -6.91 38.83 6.69
C ILE A 21 -8.42 38.91 6.37
N ALA A 22 -8.78 39.39 5.18
CA ALA A 22 -10.18 39.49 4.74
C ALA A 22 -10.82 38.12 4.42
N ALA A 23 -10.02 37.12 4.03
CA ALA A 23 -10.48 35.75 3.75
C ALA A 23 -10.90 34.94 4.99
N GLY A 24 -10.56 35.42 6.19
CA GLY A 24 -10.95 34.82 7.46
C GLY A 24 -10.40 33.41 7.74
N PRO A 25 -10.57 32.90 8.98
CA PRO A 25 -10.17 31.55 9.40
C PRO A 25 -10.72 30.34 8.59
N PRO A 26 -11.84 30.41 7.83
CA PRO A 26 -12.34 29.26 7.09
C PRO A 26 -11.60 28.99 5.76
N LEU A 27 -11.10 30.02 5.06
CA LEU A 27 -10.38 29.83 3.79
C LEU A 27 -8.96 29.26 4.00
N TRP A 28 -8.30 29.63 5.09
CA TRP A 28 -6.99 29.08 5.46
C TRP A 28 -7.07 27.62 5.91
N ARG A 29 -8.20 27.19 6.51
CA ARG A 29 -8.51 25.78 6.80
C ARG A 29 -8.80 24.96 5.54
N ARG A 30 -9.22 25.59 4.45
CA ARG A 30 -9.51 24.92 3.16
C ARG A 30 -8.22 24.56 2.40
N TRP A 31 -7.14 25.31 2.59
CA TRP A 31 -5.82 25.07 1.98
C TRP A 31 -4.93 24.11 2.81
N ARG A 32 -5.26 23.88 4.09
CA ARG A 32 -4.59 22.94 5.00
C ARG A 32 -5.35 21.62 5.22
N ARG A 33 -6.25 21.23 4.31
CA ARG A 33 -6.80 19.87 4.34
C ARG A 33 -5.76 18.91 3.75
N PRO A 34 -5.15 18.00 4.54
CA PRO A 34 -4.50 16.85 3.93
C PRO A 34 -5.55 16.11 3.10
N LEU A 35 -5.18 15.73 1.87
CA LEU A 35 -5.94 14.78 1.07
C LEU A 35 -6.27 13.55 1.95
N PRO A 36 -7.52 13.06 1.98
CA PRO A 36 -7.85 11.83 2.70
C PRO A 36 -7.06 10.69 2.06
N ARG A 37 -6.12 10.11 2.82
CA ARG A 37 -5.31 8.98 2.38
C ARG A 37 -5.96 7.66 2.79
N PRO A 38 -5.79 6.58 1.99
CA PRO A 38 -6.55 5.36 2.14
C PRO A 38 -6.23 4.65 3.46
N GLU A 39 -7.28 4.40 4.25
CA GLU A 39 -7.22 3.79 5.58
C GLU A 39 -6.70 2.35 5.51
N LEU A 40 -5.75 2.03 6.40
CA LEU A 40 -5.01 0.77 6.44
C LEU A 40 -5.56 -0.13 7.57
N LEU A 41 -5.94 -1.37 7.24
CA LEU A 41 -6.44 -2.36 8.21
C LEU A 41 -5.40 -3.32 8.75
N ALA A 42 -5.72 -3.92 9.90
CA ALA A 42 -5.08 -5.15 10.36
C ALA A 42 -5.30 -6.30 9.35
N GLY A 43 -4.21 -6.93 8.91
CA GLY A 43 -4.23 -7.98 7.88
C GLY A 43 -4.29 -7.50 6.43
N ALA A 44 -4.40 -6.19 6.19
CA ALA A 44 -4.22 -5.60 4.86
C ALA A 44 -2.71 -5.37 4.60
N TRP A 45 -2.23 -5.76 3.43
CA TRP A 45 -0.86 -5.49 3.00
C TRP A 45 -0.68 -3.99 2.81
N VAL A 46 0.06 -3.32 3.70
CA VAL A 46 0.43 -1.91 3.52
C VAL A 46 1.63 -1.82 2.60
N MET A 47 1.39 -1.74 1.29
CA MET A 47 2.45 -1.48 0.32
C MET A 47 2.62 0.03 0.14
N ARG A 48 3.78 0.56 0.54
CA ARG A 48 4.17 1.98 0.33
C ARG A 48 4.02 2.38 -1.14
N ASP A 49 4.48 1.51 -2.03
CA ASP A 49 4.32 1.62 -3.48
C ASP A 49 4.04 0.22 -4.06
N VAL A 50 2.77 -0.04 -4.37
CA VAL A 50 2.31 -1.30 -4.97
C VAL A 50 3.11 -1.65 -6.23
N ARG A 51 3.55 -0.65 -7.00
CA ARG A 51 4.40 -0.87 -8.17
C ARG A 51 5.80 -1.29 -7.75
N ALA A 52 6.47 -0.56 -6.86
CA ALA A 52 7.82 -0.92 -6.41
C ALA A 52 7.86 -2.31 -5.76
N SER A 53 6.89 -2.64 -4.91
CA SER A 53 6.78 -3.98 -4.32
C SER A 53 6.51 -5.05 -5.37
N ALA A 54 5.61 -4.82 -6.32
CA ALA A 54 5.35 -5.79 -7.38
C ALA A 54 6.53 -5.97 -8.35
N LEU A 55 7.35 -4.92 -8.57
CA LEU A 55 8.59 -5.01 -9.34
C LEU A 55 9.64 -5.82 -8.58
N THR A 56 9.81 -5.54 -7.29
CA THR A 56 10.71 -6.27 -6.39
C THR A 56 10.37 -7.76 -6.36
N ALA A 57 9.09 -8.10 -6.13
CA ALA A 57 8.63 -9.48 -6.10
C ALA A 57 8.90 -10.21 -7.42
N ALA A 58 8.65 -9.54 -8.56
CA ALA A 58 8.87 -10.13 -9.88
C ALA A 58 10.37 -10.32 -10.18
N ALA A 59 11.20 -9.33 -9.84
CA ALA A 59 12.65 -9.39 -10.01
C ALA A 59 13.25 -10.53 -9.16
N LEU A 60 12.88 -10.62 -7.88
CA LEU A 60 13.30 -11.72 -7.00
C LEU A 60 12.75 -13.07 -7.49
N GLY A 61 11.54 -13.11 -8.05
CA GLY A 61 10.94 -14.32 -8.60
C GLY A 61 11.67 -14.86 -9.82
N GLU A 62 12.29 -14.00 -10.63
CA GLU A 62 13.17 -14.41 -11.73
C GLU A 62 14.48 -15.04 -11.21
N LEU A 63 15.00 -14.59 -10.07
CA LEU A 63 16.20 -15.18 -9.42
C LEU A 63 15.89 -16.56 -8.81
N ALA A 64 14.71 -16.72 -8.21
CA ALA A 64 14.30 -17.94 -7.50
C ALA A 64 14.03 -19.16 -8.41
N ARG A 65 14.16 -19.02 -9.73
CA ARG A 65 14.04 -20.15 -10.69
C ARG A 65 15.30 -21.03 -10.76
N GLY A 66 16.35 -20.70 -10.01
CA GLY A 66 17.56 -21.51 -9.82
C GLY A 66 18.06 -21.41 -8.36
N GLU A 67 19.30 -21.80 -8.10
CA GLU A 67 19.92 -21.57 -6.79
C GLU A 67 20.07 -20.05 -6.57
N PRO A 68 19.43 -19.46 -5.53
CA PRO A 68 19.37 -18.02 -5.38
C PRO A 68 20.76 -17.48 -5.03
N PRO A 69 21.25 -16.45 -5.76
CA PRO A 69 22.54 -15.84 -5.43
C PRO A 69 22.45 -15.07 -4.10
N ALA A 70 23.61 -14.82 -3.48
CA ALA A 70 23.72 -13.97 -2.30
C ALA A 70 23.46 -12.50 -2.67
N VAL A 71 22.18 -12.08 -2.70
CA VAL A 71 21.77 -10.71 -3.04
C VAL A 71 21.97 -9.78 -1.85
N HIS A 72 22.98 -8.93 -1.90
CA HIS A 72 23.25 -7.94 -0.85
C HIS A 72 22.32 -6.72 -0.95
N ALA A 73 22.09 -6.20 -2.16
CA ALA A 73 21.21 -5.06 -2.35
C ALA A 73 20.43 -5.12 -3.66
N LEU A 74 19.28 -4.45 -3.68
CA LEU A 74 18.45 -4.19 -4.85
C LEU A 74 18.22 -2.68 -4.98
N PHE A 75 18.27 -2.20 -6.21
CA PHE A 75 17.92 -0.84 -6.58
C PHE A 75 16.72 -0.91 -7.51
N VAL A 76 15.57 -0.42 -7.06
CA VAL A 76 14.31 -0.50 -7.79
C VAL A 76 13.97 0.88 -8.32
N GLY A 77 14.20 1.07 -9.63
CA GLY A 77 13.89 2.29 -10.35
C GLY A 77 12.54 2.23 -11.05
N ARG A 78 12.27 3.23 -11.92
CA ARG A 78 11.00 3.32 -12.65
C ARG A 78 10.89 2.28 -13.77
N ASP A 79 11.99 1.96 -14.44
CA ASP A 79 12.06 1.17 -15.68
C ASP A 79 13.02 -0.02 -15.60
N HIS A 80 13.80 -0.14 -14.53
CA HIS A 80 14.75 -1.23 -14.30
C HIS A 80 14.88 -1.59 -12.82
N VAL A 81 15.41 -2.79 -12.57
CA VAL A 81 15.88 -3.25 -11.27
C VAL A 81 17.35 -3.64 -11.39
N ALA A 82 18.21 -3.13 -10.52
CA ALA A 82 19.61 -3.53 -10.43
C ALA A 82 19.89 -4.27 -9.11
N LEU A 83 20.84 -5.20 -9.14
CA LEU A 83 21.26 -6.04 -8.02
C LEU A 83 22.73 -5.82 -7.71
N ARG A 84 23.08 -5.92 -6.43
CA ARG A 84 24.45 -6.11 -5.95
C ARG A 84 24.54 -7.46 -5.25
N LEU A 85 25.54 -8.24 -5.60
CA LEU A 85 25.82 -9.57 -5.05
C LEU A 85 26.95 -9.51 -4.02
N GLY A 86 26.93 -10.41 -3.04
CA GLY A 86 27.97 -10.51 -2.01
C GLY A 86 29.31 -11.11 -2.44
N GLY A 87 29.38 -11.67 -3.65
CA GLY A 87 30.58 -12.23 -4.24
C GLY A 87 30.46 -12.27 -5.76
N SER A 88 31.52 -12.73 -6.44
CA SER A 88 31.53 -12.92 -7.90
C SER A 88 30.41 -13.90 -8.29
N GLY A 89 29.31 -13.36 -8.79
CA GLY A 89 28.19 -14.13 -9.29
C GLY A 89 28.61 -14.93 -10.52
N GLY A 90 28.00 -16.10 -10.68
CA GLY A 90 28.06 -16.83 -11.94
C GLY A 90 27.37 -16.07 -13.08
N ARG A 91 27.06 -16.78 -14.17
CA ARG A 91 26.29 -16.19 -15.27
C ARG A 91 24.89 -15.76 -14.75
N PRO A 92 24.40 -14.54 -15.06
CA PRO A 92 23.08 -14.10 -14.63
C PRO A 92 21.98 -15.07 -15.09
N PRO A 93 21.05 -15.47 -14.20
CA PRO A 93 19.99 -16.40 -14.55
C PRO A 93 18.88 -15.71 -15.36
N GLY A 94 18.22 -16.49 -16.23
CA GLY A 94 17.03 -16.05 -16.95
C GLY A 94 17.24 -14.76 -17.75
N ARG A 95 16.48 -13.73 -17.38
CA ARG A 95 16.44 -12.43 -18.09
C ARG A 95 17.40 -11.40 -17.51
N TRP A 96 18.08 -11.72 -16.41
CA TRP A 96 19.10 -10.84 -15.85
C TRP A 96 20.26 -10.69 -16.85
N ARG A 97 20.88 -9.50 -16.82
CA ARG A 97 22.06 -9.16 -17.61
C ARG A 97 23.14 -8.59 -16.69
N PRO A 98 24.43 -8.74 -17.00
CA PRO A 98 25.47 -8.03 -16.26
C PRO A 98 25.21 -6.52 -16.30
N ASP A 99 25.30 -5.85 -15.16
CA ASP A 99 25.14 -4.41 -15.06
C ASP A 99 26.52 -3.75 -15.15
N PRO A 100 26.81 -2.99 -16.23
CA PRO A 100 28.10 -2.34 -16.42
C PRO A 100 28.34 -1.19 -15.44
N SER A 101 27.30 -0.68 -14.77
CA SER A 101 27.42 0.40 -13.77
C SER A 101 27.90 -0.11 -12.41
N GLY A 102 28.07 -1.43 -12.26
CA GLY A 102 28.49 -2.06 -11.01
C GLY A 102 29.84 -2.75 -11.04
N PRO A 103 30.29 -3.26 -9.88
CA PRO A 103 31.50 -4.06 -9.81
C PRO A 103 31.39 -5.28 -10.76
N PRO A 104 32.41 -5.54 -11.60
CA PRO A 104 32.38 -6.63 -12.56
C PRO A 104 32.05 -7.96 -11.91
N GLY A 105 31.08 -8.69 -12.47
CA GLY A 105 30.65 -10.00 -11.96
C GLY A 105 29.80 -9.96 -10.68
N GLN A 106 29.57 -8.79 -10.07
CA GLN A 106 28.80 -8.67 -8.82
C GLN A 106 27.56 -7.78 -8.97
N ALA A 107 27.26 -7.34 -10.20
CA ALA A 107 26.12 -6.49 -10.47
C ALA A 107 25.35 -6.99 -11.68
N TRP A 108 24.05 -7.14 -11.52
CA TRP A 108 23.13 -7.53 -12.58
C TRP A 108 21.98 -6.53 -12.69
N SER A 109 21.43 -6.37 -13.89
CA SER A 109 20.28 -5.53 -14.18
C SER A 109 19.18 -6.32 -14.88
N LEU A 110 17.96 -5.88 -14.67
CA LEU A 110 16.76 -6.40 -15.31
C LEU A 110 15.87 -5.23 -15.73
N SER A 111 15.58 -5.16 -17.03
CA SER A 111 14.61 -4.20 -17.54
C SER A 111 13.20 -4.65 -17.18
N ILE A 112 12.35 -3.70 -16.79
CA ILE A 112 10.93 -3.97 -16.54
C ILE A 112 10.21 -4.42 -17.81
N ALA A 113 10.69 -3.98 -18.99
CA ALA A 113 10.13 -4.43 -20.27
C ALA A 113 10.30 -5.94 -20.48
N ASP A 114 11.34 -6.53 -19.88
CA ASP A 114 11.67 -7.94 -19.98
C ASP A 114 10.98 -8.80 -18.91
N LEU A 115 10.35 -8.19 -17.88
CA LEU A 115 9.65 -8.95 -16.85
C LEU A 115 8.47 -9.73 -17.45
N GLY A 116 8.48 -11.05 -17.26
CA GLY A 116 7.38 -11.91 -17.66
C GLY A 116 6.08 -11.59 -16.91
N SER A 117 4.95 -12.04 -17.47
CA SER A 117 3.66 -11.84 -16.82
C SER A 117 3.35 -12.78 -15.66
N ASP A 118 4.07 -13.92 -15.57
CA ASP A 118 3.93 -14.89 -14.48
C ASP A 118 4.69 -14.40 -13.25
N ARG A 119 3.94 -14.17 -12.17
CA ARG A 119 4.44 -13.57 -10.94
C ARG A 119 4.22 -14.50 -9.78
N ARG A 120 5.27 -15.24 -9.45
CA ARG A 120 5.34 -16.02 -8.22
C ARG A 120 5.86 -15.12 -7.11
N LEU A 121 5.37 -15.32 -5.89
CA LEU A 121 6.06 -14.81 -4.72
C LEU A 121 7.47 -15.40 -4.71
N PRO A 122 8.50 -14.57 -4.52
CA PRO A 122 9.86 -15.07 -4.54
C PRO A 122 10.08 -15.99 -3.35
N ALA A 123 10.47 -17.23 -3.62
CA ALA A 123 10.99 -18.13 -2.60
C ALA A 123 12.45 -17.76 -2.29
N GLY A 124 12.86 -17.89 -1.03
CA GLY A 124 14.25 -17.73 -0.65
C GLY A 124 14.74 -16.30 -0.45
N PHE A 125 13.86 -15.30 -0.39
CA PHE A 125 14.19 -13.90 -0.04
C PHE A 125 13.27 -13.27 1.04
N PRO A 126 12.98 -13.97 2.16
CA PRO A 126 12.00 -13.53 3.16
C PRO A 126 12.37 -12.25 3.91
N ALA A 127 13.66 -11.92 4.03
CA ALA A 127 14.14 -10.77 4.80
C ALA A 127 14.63 -9.60 3.93
N VAL A 128 14.13 -9.49 2.69
CA VAL A 128 14.36 -8.31 1.84
C VAL A 128 13.50 -7.15 2.33
N VAL A 129 14.15 -6.04 2.68
CA VAL A 129 13.51 -4.82 3.22
C VAL A 129 14.04 -3.58 2.55
N THR A 130 13.20 -2.55 2.44
CA THR A 130 13.63 -1.22 1.97
C THR A 130 14.32 -0.47 3.10
N LEU A 131 15.55 0.01 2.86
CA LEU A 131 16.27 0.88 3.81
C LEU A 131 16.06 2.36 3.52
N GLY A 132 15.85 2.71 2.25
CA GLY A 132 15.80 4.11 1.85
C GLY A 132 15.74 4.31 0.35
N ARG A 133 16.15 5.51 -0.07
CA ARG A 133 16.15 5.93 -1.47
C ARG A 133 17.49 6.53 -1.86
N VAL A 134 17.94 6.23 -3.07
CA VAL A 134 19.10 6.87 -3.71
C VAL A 134 18.65 7.37 -5.06
N GLN A 135 18.74 8.69 -5.26
CA GLN A 135 18.22 9.35 -6.46
C GLN A 135 16.74 8.95 -6.68
N GLU A 136 16.44 8.29 -7.81
CA GLU A 136 15.10 7.84 -8.20
C GLU A 136 14.82 6.37 -7.88
N CYS A 137 15.73 5.69 -7.18
CA CYS A 137 15.63 4.25 -6.89
C CYS A 137 15.42 3.99 -5.40
N ASP A 138 14.48 3.09 -5.08
CA ASP A 138 14.39 2.53 -3.74
C ASP A 138 15.54 1.52 -3.54
N VAL A 139 16.16 1.57 -2.35
CA VAL A 139 17.27 0.70 -1.97
C VAL A 139 16.79 -0.32 -0.97
N LEU A 140 16.86 -1.59 -1.36
CA LEU A 140 16.51 -2.73 -0.54
C LEU A 140 17.72 -3.60 -0.26
N VAL A 141 17.71 -4.33 0.85
CA VAL A 141 18.75 -5.30 1.22
C VAL A 141 18.11 -6.59 1.72
N ASP A 142 18.75 -7.73 1.50
CA ASP A 142 18.40 -8.98 2.19
C ASP A 142 19.18 -9.04 3.50
N LEU A 143 18.50 -8.85 4.63
CA LEU A 143 19.14 -8.81 5.95
C LEU A 143 19.85 -10.12 6.32
N ARG A 144 19.47 -11.26 5.72
CA ARG A 144 20.14 -12.55 5.97
C ARG A 144 21.56 -12.58 5.42
N GLN A 145 21.90 -11.71 4.48
CA GLN A 145 23.26 -11.64 3.95
C GLN A 145 24.25 -10.98 4.90
N ALA A 146 23.77 -10.36 5.98
CA ALA A 146 24.65 -9.88 7.05
C ALA A 146 25.43 -11.01 7.72
N ARG A 147 24.82 -12.21 7.83
CA ARG A 147 25.39 -13.40 8.49
C ARG A 147 26.09 -13.06 9.82
N GLY A 148 25.42 -12.24 10.61
CA GLY A 148 25.90 -11.70 11.87
C GLY A 148 25.10 -10.48 12.26
N LEU A 149 25.49 -9.86 13.37
CA LEU A 149 24.76 -8.75 13.97
C LEU A 149 24.71 -7.54 13.01
N VAL A 150 23.52 -6.96 12.85
CA VAL A 150 23.30 -5.69 12.17
C VAL A 150 23.10 -4.61 13.24
N THR A 151 23.85 -3.51 13.15
CA THR A 151 23.68 -2.36 14.05
C THR A 151 23.22 -1.11 13.31
N VAL A 152 22.43 -0.29 14.00
CA VAL A 152 22.08 1.07 13.56
C VAL A 152 22.68 2.05 14.56
N ASP A 153 23.66 2.83 14.11
CA ASP A 153 24.45 3.76 14.91
C ASP A 153 24.25 5.21 14.42
N GLY A 154 24.55 6.21 15.26
CA GLY A 154 24.37 7.63 14.95
C GLY A 154 23.27 8.28 15.80
N ASP A 155 22.41 9.08 15.17
CA ASP A 155 21.31 9.75 15.88
C ASP A 155 20.32 8.71 16.45
N GLU A 156 20.13 8.73 17.77
CA GLU A 156 19.33 7.73 18.50
C GLU A 156 17.87 7.70 18.02
N THR A 157 17.29 8.88 17.77
CA THR A 157 15.89 8.96 17.32
C THR A 157 15.73 8.40 15.92
N GLN A 158 16.63 8.75 15.00
CA GLN A 158 16.61 8.22 13.63
C GLN A 158 16.93 6.73 13.58
N ALA A 159 17.81 6.24 14.47
CA ALA A 159 18.17 4.83 14.55
C ALA A 159 16.96 3.97 14.93
N VAL A 160 16.23 4.37 15.98
CA VAL A 160 14.98 3.70 16.38
C VAL A 160 13.96 3.77 15.26
N ARG A 161 13.73 4.94 14.65
CA ARG A 161 12.76 5.08 13.55
C ARG A 161 13.08 4.21 12.35
N LEU A 162 14.36 4.02 12.02
CA LEU A 162 14.77 3.11 10.95
C LEU A 162 14.50 1.64 11.32
N LEU A 163 14.78 1.23 12.56
CA LEU A 163 14.44 -0.12 13.01
C LEU A 163 12.93 -0.39 12.99
N GLU A 164 12.11 0.59 13.38
CA GLU A 164 10.65 0.47 13.30
C GLU A 164 10.18 0.39 11.83
N ALA A 165 10.81 1.16 10.94
CA ALA A 165 10.55 1.09 9.51
C ALA A 165 10.90 -0.29 8.93
N ILE A 166 12.03 -0.88 9.32
CA ILE A 166 12.40 -2.25 8.92
C ILE A 166 11.38 -3.26 9.44
N ALA A 167 10.96 -3.14 10.71
CA ALA A 167 9.92 -3.98 11.29
C ALA A 167 8.61 -3.89 10.48
N PHE A 168 8.22 -2.68 10.11
CA PHE A 168 7.06 -2.41 9.27
C PHE A 168 7.14 -3.11 7.92
N GLU A 169 8.26 -2.94 7.20
CA GLU A 169 8.48 -3.59 5.90
C GLU A 169 8.39 -5.12 6.00
N LEU A 170 8.99 -5.75 7.02
CA LEU A 170 8.94 -7.20 7.20
C LEU A 170 7.51 -7.74 7.40
N VAL A 171 6.65 -6.96 8.06
CA VAL A 171 5.26 -7.35 8.28
C VAL A 171 4.32 -6.91 7.17
N THR A 172 4.79 -6.17 6.17
CA THR A 172 3.96 -5.71 5.04
C THR A 172 4.46 -6.20 3.69
N ASN A 173 5.66 -6.75 3.62
CA ASN A 173 6.20 -7.28 2.38
C ASN A 173 5.60 -8.65 2.05
N PRO A 174 5.11 -8.85 0.82
CA PRO A 174 4.37 -10.06 0.48
C PRO A 174 5.27 -11.30 0.36
N TRP A 175 6.59 -11.12 0.23
CA TRP A 175 7.62 -12.16 0.29
C TRP A 175 8.11 -12.46 1.71
N SER A 176 7.81 -11.62 2.69
CA SER A 176 8.22 -11.79 4.09
C SER A 176 7.21 -12.60 4.91
N ARG A 177 6.45 -13.48 4.25
CA ARG A 177 5.38 -14.30 4.87
C ARG A 177 5.88 -15.22 5.98
N GLU A 178 7.09 -15.73 5.82
CA GLU A 178 7.74 -16.66 6.75
C GLU A 178 8.48 -15.93 7.89
N VAL A 179 8.42 -14.59 7.92
CA VAL A 179 9.10 -13.78 8.93
C VAL A 179 8.20 -13.55 10.14
N THR A 180 8.71 -13.91 11.31
CA THR A 180 8.24 -13.43 12.61
C THR A 180 9.16 -12.31 13.10
N VAL A 181 8.60 -11.19 13.54
CA VAL A 181 9.35 -10.06 14.09
C VAL A 181 9.23 -10.06 15.62
N LEU A 182 10.36 -10.05 16.32
CA LEU A 182 10.43 -9.93 17.78
C LEU A 182 11.00 -8.56 18.15
N LEU A 183 10.17 -7.71 18.75
CA LEU A 183 10.52 -6.35 19.16
C LEU A 183 10.90 -6.31 20.63
N ALA A 184 12.07 -5.74 20.95
CA ALA A 184 12.52 -5.53 22.33
C ALA A 184 12.95 -4.08 22.58
N GLY A 185 12.56 -3.52 23.72
CA GLY A 185 12.94 -2.15 24.12
C GLY A 185 12.22 -1.02 23.37
N PHE A 186 11.22 -1.34 22.55
CA PHE A 186 10.32 -0.37 21.90
C PHE A 186 9.21 0.11 22.85
N GLY A 187 8.68 1.31 22.59
CA GLY A 187 7.48 1.81 23.27
C GLY A 187 6.23 0.99 22.93
N VAL A 188 5.21 1.07 23.79
CA VAL A 188 3.90 0.39 23.59
C VAL A 188 3.11 0.93 22.40
N ASP A 189 3.51 2.08 21.88
CA ASP A 189 2.94 2.84 20.77
C ASP A 189 3.43 2.38 19.38
N VAL A 190 4.34 1.42 19.30
CA VAL A 190 4.76 0.85 18.01
C VAL A 190 3.64 -0.01 17.41
N VAL A 191 2.82 0.59 16.56
CA VAL A 191 1.72 -0.09 15.87
C VAL A 191 2.15 -0.64 14.52
N LEU A 192 1.87 -1.94 14.30
CA LEU A 192 2.21 -2.70 13.10
C LEU A 192 0.98 -3.48 12.58
N PRO A 193 0.79 -3.61 11.26
CA PRO A 193 -0.47 -4.10 10.65
C PRO A 193 -0.70 -5.62 10.74
N ALA A 194 0.22 -6.40 11.33
CA ALA A 194 0.10 -7.86 11.42
C ALA A 194 0.52 -8.40 12.82
N PRO A 195 -0.32 -8.21 13.86
CA PRO A 195 0.04 -8.57 15.23
C PRO A 195 0.37 -10.06 15.43
N GLY A 196 -0.22 -10.97 14.65
CA GLY A 196 0.12 -12.41 14.72
C GLY A 196 1.57 -12.75 14.31
N ARG A 197 2.25 -11.89 13.55
CA ARG A 197 3.67 -12.03 13.19
C ARG A 197 4.60 -11.16 14.02
N VAL A 198 4.06 -10.37 14.94
CA VAL A 198 4.83 -9.45 15.79
C VAL A 198 4.76 -9.91 17.24
N ARG A 199 5.91 -10.25 17.80
CA ARG A 199 6.09 -10.59 19.20
C ARG A 199 6.79 -9.45 19.90
N ARG A 200 6.54 -9.29 21.20
CA ARG A 200 7.25 -8.34 22.05
C ARG A 200 7.99 -9.06 23.15
N ALA A 201 9.17 -8.55 23.48
CA ALA A 201 9.93 -8.87 24.66
C ALA A 201 10.13 -7.58 25.48
N VAL A 202 10.05 -7.69 26.80
CA VAL A 202 10.24 -6.56 27.73
C VAL A 202 11.70 -6.14 27.81
N SER A 203 12.63 -7.01 27.42
CA SER A 203 14.08 -6.74 27.44
C SER A 203 14.86 -7.51 26.36
N ALA A 204 16.11 -7.11 26.13
CA ALA A 204 17.03 -7.84 25.26
C ALA A 204 17.30 -9.28 25.78
N ALA A 205 17.41 -9.46 27.09
CA ALA A 205 17.61 -10.77 27.71
C ALA A 205 16.43 -11.74 27.47
N GLU A 206 15.19 -11.23 27.54
CA GLU A 206 14.02 -12.03 27.17
C GLU A 206 14.02 -12.33 25.66
N ALA A 207 14.39 -11.36 24.82
CA ALA A 207 14.48 -11.58 23.38
C ALA A 207 15.51 -12.67 23.02
N VAL A 208 16.66 -12.70 23.69
CA VAL A 208 17.66 -13.78 23.59
C VAL A 208 17.02 -15.12 23.94
N THR A 209 16.32 -15.21 25.07
CA THR A 209 15.68 -16.44 25.52
C THR A 209 14.68 -16.98 24.49
N ILE A 210 13.85 -16.10 23.92
CA ILE A 210 12.87 -16.46 22.87
C ILE A 210 13.59 -16.91 21.60
N ALA A 211 14.66 -16.22 21.19
CA ALA A 211 15.41 -16.56 19.98
C ALA A 211 16.18 -17.88 20.10
N GLU A 212 16.79 -18.16 21.26
CA GLU A 212 17.42 -19.45 21.57
C GLU A 212 16.38 -20.58 21.53
N ALA A 213 15.16 -20.34 22.03
CA ALA A 213 14.08 -21.31 21.93
C ALA A 213 13.65 -21.57 20.49
N PHE A 214 13.54 -20.52 19.68
CA PHE A 214 13.21 -20.64 18.26
C PHE A 214 14.26 -21.46 17.49
N LEU A 215 15.55 -21.23 17.72
CA LEU A 215 16.62 -21.95 16.99
C LEU A 215 16.65 -23.46 17.22
N ARG A 216 16.09 -23.94 18.35
CA ARG A 216 15.95 -25.39 18.61
C ARG A 216 14.98 -26.04 17.63
N GLN A 217 13.95 -25.32 17.20
CA GLN A 217 12.90 -25.81 16.29
C GLN A 217 12.45 -24.67 15.35
N PRO A 218 13.28 -24.28 14.37
CA PRO A 218 12.99 -23.12 13.54
C PRO A 218 11.80 -23.39 12.61
N GLN A 219 10.79 -22.54 12.71
CA GLN A 219 9.62 -22.51 11.82
C GLN A 219 9.60 -21.18 11.05
N GLY A 220 10.39 -21.11 9.97
CA GLY A 220 10.58 -19.89 9.17
C GLY A 220 11.78 -19.06 9.61
N VAL A 221 11.65 -17.73 9.56
CA VAL A 221 12.71 -16.77 9.91
C VAL A 221 12.26 -15.90 11.07
N LEU A 222 13.08 -15.78 12.11
CA LEU A 222 12.88 -14.87 13.22
C LEU A 222 13.79 -13.65 13.05
N VAL A 223 13.20 -12.45 13.02
CA VAL A 223 13.94 -11.19 13.02
C VAL A 223 13.80 -10.55 14.39
N VAL A 224 14.89 -10.50 15.15
CA VAL A 224 14.97 -9.87 16.47
C VAL A 224 15.44 -8.43 16.30
N ILE A 225 14.66 -7.48 16.80
CA ILE A 225 14.94 -6.06 16.70
C ILE A 225 14.96 -5.45 18.10
N VAL A 226 16.10 -4.85 18.48
CA VAL A 226 16.30 -4.26 19.81
C VAL A 226 16.52 -2.75 19.70
N ALA A 227 15.57 -1.97 20.20
CA ALA A 227 15.57 -0.50 20.08
C ALA A 227 16.49 0.23 21.06
N ARG A 228 17.04 -0.48 22.05
CA ARG A 228 17.99 0.05 23.02
C ARG A 228 19.29 -0.74 22.95
N PRO A 229 20.46 -0.09 23.14
CA PRO A 229 21.73 -0.81 23.18
C PRO A 229 21.68 -1.94 24.23
N PRO A 230 21.89 -3.21 23.84
CA PRO A 230 21.88 -4.33 24.78
C PRO A 230 23.05 -4.25 25.78
N SER A 231 22.91 -4.94 26.92
CA SER A 231 24.05 -5.16 27.82
C SER A 231 25.13 -5.99 27.11
N ALA A 232 26.41 -5.87 27.51
CA ALA A 232 27.47 -6.65 26.85
C ALA A 232 27.21 -8.18 26.83
N PRO A 233 26.75 -8.82 27.93
CA PRO A 233 26.38 -10.23 27.90
C PRO A 233 25.24 -10.57 26.93
N ASP A 234 24.21 -9.73 26.85
CA ASP A 234 23.09 -9.96 25.93
C ASP A 234 23.53 -9.72 24.47
N LEU A 235 24.38 -8.73 24.23
CA LEU A 235 24.91 -8.39 22.92
C LEU A 235 25.75 -9.54 22.35
N ASP A 236 26.60 -10.16 23.18
CA ASP A 236 27.41 -11.32 22.76
C ASP A 236 26.52 -12.51 22.37
N ARG A 237 25.47 -12.78 23.16
CA ARG A 237 24.50 -13.84 22.84
C ARG A 237 23.71 -13.54 21.56
N LEU A 238 23.24 -12.30 21.41
CA LEU A 238 22.56 -11.82 20.21
C LEU A 238 23.46 -11.91 18.97
N ALA A 239 24.74 -11.58 19.09
CA ALA A 239 25.71 -11.73 18.01
C ALA A 239 25.89 -13.20 17.61
N HIS A 240 26.00 -14.11 18.59
CA HIS A 240 26.09 -15.54 18.32
C HIS A 240 24.83 -16.09 17.63
N LEU A 241 23.64 -15.66 18.06
CA LEU A 241 22.37 -16.02 17.41
C LEU A 241 22.32 -15.55 15.95
N ALA A 242 22.88 -14.36 15.64
CA ALA A 242 22.89 -13.80 14.30
C ALA A 242 23.87 -14.50 13.33
N GLU A 243 24.82 -15.29 13.86
CA GLU A 243 25.76 -16.08 13.08
C GLU A 243 25.19 -17.45 12.65
N ASP A 244 23.91 -17.74 12.92
CA ASP A 244 23.25 -18.99 12.53
C ASP A 244 23.44 -19.27 11.03
N ALA A 245 24.09 -20.39 10.73
CA ALA A 245 24.46 -20.78 9.36
C ALA A 245 23.23 -21.02 8.45
N ARG A 246 22.06 -21.30 9.05
CA ARG A 246 20.79 -21.49 8.33
C ARG A 246 20.10 -20.16 7.99
N GLY A 247 20.54 -19.05 8.59
CA GLY A 247 19.89 -17.74 8.44
C GLY A 247 18.47 -17.71 8.99
N ALA A 248 18.17 -18.58 9.96
CA ALA A 248 16.86 -18.67 10.61
C ALA A 248 16.65 -17.54 11.61
N VAL A 249 17.72 -16.94 12.14
CA VAL A 249 17.66 -15.76 13.01
C VAL A 249 18.45 -14.61 12.41
N VAL A 250 17.82 -13.44 12.36
CA VAL A 250 18.43 -12.17 11.98
C VAL A 250 18.32 -11.22 13.17
N VAL A 251 19.39 -10.53 13.53
CA VAL A 251 19.39 -9.63 14.68
C VAL A 251 19.79 -8.22 14.28
N LEU A 252 18.97 -7.25 14.68
CA LEU A 252 19.20 -5.82 14.53
C LEU A 252 19.17 -5.15 15.91
N CYS A 253 20.13 -4.29 16.22
CA CYS A 253 20.07 -3.46 17.41
C CYS A 253 20.58 -2.04 17.19
N THR A 254 20.17 -1.12 18.05
CA THR A 254 20.74 0.23 18.10
C THR A 254 22.10 0.25 18.80
N GLY A 255 22.94 1.21 18.41
CA GLY A 255 24.20 1.50 19.08
C GLY A 255 25.39 0.77 18.47
N LYS A 256 26.58 1.04 19.01
CA LYS A 256 27.83 0.50 18.51
C LYS A 256 28.06 -0.91 19.07
N ALA A 257 28.41 -1.84 18.19
CA ALA A 257 28.88 -3.17 18.57
C ALA A 257 30.09 -3.56 17.71
N TYR A 258 31.18 -3.98 18.35
CA TYR A 258 32.37 -4.47 17.64
C TYR A 258 32.10 -5.75 16.85
N ALA A 259 31.14 -6.57 17.31
CA ALA A 259 30.71 -7.79 16.63
C ALA A 259 29.78 -7.54 15.43
N ALA A 260 29.40 -6.28 15.14
CA ALA A 260 28.52 -5.96 14.04
C ALA A 260 29.19 -6.27 12.69
N ARG A 261 28.54 -7.13 11.89
CA ARG A 261 28.96 -7.38 10.50
C ARG A 261 28.50 -6.24 9.60
N TRP A 262 27.29 -5.77 9.83
CA TRP A 262 26.71 -4.66 9.09
C TRP A 262 26.44 -3.50 10.06
N VAL A 263 26.89 -2.31 9.66
CA VAL A 263 26.65 -1.07 10.41
C VAL A 263 25.91 -0.11 9.49
N VAL A 264 24.76 0.37 9.93
CA VAL A 264 24.01 1.45 9.29
C VAL A 264 24.20 2.71 10.11
N GLY A 265 25.00 3.66 9.62
CA GLY A 265 25.16 4.96 10.23
C GLY A 265 24.04 5.90 9.81
N VAL A 266 23.29 6.47 10.74
CA VAL A 266 22.19 7.41 10.48
C VAL A 266 22.50 8.81 11.03
N GLY A 267 22.36 9.81 10.17
CA GLY A 267 22.49 11.23 10.52
C GLY A 267 21.17 11.83 11.02
N PRO A 268 21.22 12.99 11.70
CA PRO A 268 20.03 13.66 12.22
C PRO A 268 19.09 14.18 11.11
N ASP A 269 19.62 14.40 9.91
CA ASP A 269 18.91 14.81 8.70
C ASP A 269 18.21 13.65 7.98
N GLY A 270 18.30 12.42 8.50
CA GLY A 270 17.74 11.22 7.89
C GLY A 270 18.58 10.66 6.74
N GLN A 271 19.75 11.23 6.46
CA GLN A 271 20.72 10.60 5.58
C GLN A 271 21.38 9.42 6.30
N ALA A 272 21.61 8.33 5.59
CA ALA A 272 22.13 7.10 6.14
C ALA A 272 23.19 6.47 5.24
N GLN A 273 24.05 5.65 5.82
CA GLN A 273 25.08 4.91 5.11
C GLN A 273 25.14 3.46 5.60
N LEU A 274 25.05 2.50 4.67
CA LEU A 274 25.31 1.10 4.94
C LEU A 274 26.79 0.79 4.68
N GLY A 275 27.54 0.56 5.75
CA GLY A 275 29.00 0.43 5.75
C GLY A 275 29.56 -0.61 4.76
N PRO A 276 29.13 -1.89 4.83
CA PRO A 276 29.70 -2.97 4.00
C PRO A 276 29.60 -2.75 2.49
N LEU A 277 28.62 -1.97 2.04
CA LEU A 277 28.39 -1.68 0.62
C LEU A 277 28.81 -0.26 0.24
N GLY A 278 29.25 0.56 1.21
CA GLY A 278 29.52 1.98 1.01
C GLY A 278 28.33 2.80 0.51
N LEU A 279 27.10 2.27 0.65
CA LEU A 279 25.89 2.86 0.07
C LEU A 279 25.36 3.98 0.95
N ARG A 280 25.23 5.19 0.40
CA ARG A 280 24.60 6.34 1.05
C ARG A 280 23.20 6.52 0.49
N PHE A 281 22.21 6.75 1.35
CA PHE A 281 20.79 6.85 1.00
C PHE A 281 20.01 7.75 1.97
N GLU A 282 18.89 8.28 1.51
CA GLU A 282 17.90 8.90 2.38
C GLU A 282 17.07 7.80 3.05
N SER A 283 17.00 7.80 4.38
CA SER A 283 16.31 6.78 5.16
C SER A 283 14.81 6.73 4.88
N ILE A 284 14.25 5.52 4.77
CA ILE A 284 12.81 5.32 4.63
C ILE A 284 12.01 5.73 5.88
N ALA A 285 12.69 5.90 7.01
CA ALA A 285 12.09 6.18 8.31
C ALA A 285 11.06 7.32 8.29
N GLY A 286 11.34 8.43 7.58
CA GLY A 286 10.42 9.57 7.50
C GLY A 286 9.10 9.23 6.79
N VAL A 287 9.18 8.44 5.71
CA VAL A 287 7.99 8.02 4.95
C VAL A 287 7.15 7.04 5.76
N LEU A 288 7.80 6.09 6.43
CA LEU A 288 7.09 5.09 7.25
C LEU A 288 6.57 5.65 8.57
N ALA A 289 7.23 6.65 9.16
CA ALA A 289 6.70 7.37 10.32
C ALA A 289 5.37 8.05 9.99
N THR A 290 5.25 8.62 8.78
CA THR A 290 3.99 9.21 8.30
C THR A 290 2.90 8.15 8.18
N LEU A 291 3.19 7.02 7.52
CA LEU A 291 2.23 5.91 7.37
C LEU A 291 1.83 5.26 8.71
N ARG A 292 2.76 5.18 9.67
CA ARG A 292 2.50 4.66 11.02
C ARG A 292 1.67 5.63 11.86
N GLY A 293 1.91 6.93 11.75
CA GLY A 293 1.05 7.95 12.36
C GLY A 293 -0.38 7.86 11.83
N GLU A 294 -0.53 7.67 10.51
CA GLU A 294 -1.83 7.42 9.87
C GLU A 294 -2.50 6.13 10.40
N LEU A 295 -1.74 5.04 10.58
CA LEU A 295 -2.22 3.79 11.18
C LEU A 295 -2.62 3.91 12.66
N LEU A 296 -1.83 4.61 13.47
CA LEU A 296 -2.13 4.86 14.89
C LEU A 296 -3.46 5.61 15.07
N LEU A 297 -3.69 6.61 14.21
CA LEU A 297 -4.93 7.38 14.17
C LEU A 297 -6.12 6.53 13.70
N ALA A 298 -5.89 5.55 12.81
CA ALA A 298 -6.92 4.66 12.29
C ALA A 298 -7.25 3.47 13.22
N GLN A 299 -6.26 2.92 13.95
CA GLN A 299 -6.42 1.69 14.74
C GLN A 299 -6.88 1.90 16.18
N GLY A 300 -6.73 3.10 16.77
CA GLY A 300 -7.13 3.38 18.15
C GLY A 300 -6.59 2.34 19.16
N SER A 301 -5.34 2.50 19.61
CA SER A 301 -4.70 1.73 20.70
C SER A 301 -5.13 0.25 20.85
N ALA A 302 -4.97 -0.56 19.80
CA ALA A 302 -5.06 -2.01 19.94
C ALA A 302 -3.77 -2.54 20.58
N VAL A 303 -3.80 -2.80 21.89
CA VAL A 303 -2.68 -3.34 22.67
C VAL A 303 -2.55 -4.84 22.39
N VAL A 304 -1.38 -5.27 21.93
CA VAL A 304 -1.02 -6.70 21.85
C VAL A 304 -0.81 -7.22 23.28
N PRO A 305 -1.31 -8.42 23.65
CA PRO A 305 -1.06 -8.99 24.97
C PRO A 305 0.44 -9.10 25.27
N ALA A 306 0.83 -8.72 26.48
CA ALA A 306 2.23 -8.57 26.89
C ALA A 306 2.92 -9.90 27.29
N THR A 307 2.22 -11.03 27.30
CA THR A 307 2.71 -12.27 27.92
C THR A 307 2.89 -13.42 26.93
N PHE A 308 4.11 -13.95 26.89
CA PHE A 308 4.49 -15.18 26.19
C PHE A 308 3.90 -16.41 26.90
N ASP A 309 3.09 -17.21 26.19
CA ASP A 309 2.73 -18.57 26.60
C ASP A 309 3.47 -19.58 25.70
N PRO A 310 4.40 -20.41 26.23
CA PRO A 310 5.13 -21.41 25.46
C PRO A 310 4.26 -22.56 24.92
N GLY A 311 3.03 -22.73 25.44
CA GLY A 311 2.06 -23.75 25.03
C GLY A 311 0.87 -23.23 24.23
N ALA A 312 0.76 -21.92 24.01
CA ALA A 312 -0.28 -21.37 23.15
C ALA A 312 -0.09 -21.85 21.70
N PRO A 313 -1.16 -22.23 20.97
CA PRO A 313 -1.05 -22.47 19.54
C PRO A 313 -0.44 -21.23 18.88
N SER A 314 0.53 -21.42 17.99
CA SER A 314 1.12 -20.33 17.20
C SER A 314 0.00 -19.44 16.67
N PRO A 315 -0.08 -18.14 17.02
CA PRO A 315 -1.06 -17.25 16.43
C PRO A 315 -0.75 -17.15 14.93
N GLY A 316 -1.53 -17.84 14.11
CA GLY A 316 -1.19 -18.09 12.71
C GLY A 316 -0.46 -19.42 12.48
N GLU A 317 -1.04 -20.52 12.96
CA GLU A 317 -0.97 -21.77 12.19
C GLU A 317 -1.22 -21.37 10.71
N PRO A 318 -0.27 -21.63 9.79
CA PRO A 318 -0.45 -21.19 8.42
C PRO A 318 -1.72 -21.88 7.90
N VAL A 319 -2.69 -21.10 7.45
CA VAL A 319 -3.72 -21.63 6.55
C VAL A 319 -2.98 -21.96 5.26
N TRP A 320 -2.39 -23.15 5.22
CA TRP A 320 -1.86 -23.77 4.03
C TRP A 320 -3.06 -24.03 3.12
N PHE A 321 -3.07 -23.40 1.95
CA PHE A 321 -4.01 -23.75 0.90
C PHE A 321 -3.71 -25.19 0.47
N ALA A 322 -4.51 -26.14 0.92
CA ALA A 322 -4.64 -27.42 0.25
C ALA A 322 -6.06 -27.48 -0.30
N GLU A 323 -6.19 -27.46 -1.62
CA GLU A 323 -7.36 -28.05 -2.27
C GLU A 323 -6.87 -28.98 -3.37
N GLY A 324 -7.09 -30.27 -3.13
CA GLY A 324 -8.04 -31.08 -3.91
C GLY A 324 -7.66 -31.43 -5.34
N GLU A 325 -7.51 -32.73 -5.58
CA GLU A 325 -7.04 -33.37 -6.82
C GLU A 325 -7.90 -33.07 -8.06
N GLY A 326 -7.23 -32.55 -9.09
CA GLY A 326 -7.65 -32.55 -10.49
C GLY A 326 -6.39 -32.44 -11.34
N GLY A 327 -6.15 -33.41 -12.21
CA GLY A 327 -4.85 -33.71 -12.81
C GLY A 327 -4.12 -32.54 -13.49
N THR A 328 -2.79 -32.57 -13.33
CA THR A 328 -1.74 -31.77 -14.00
C THR A 328 -1.50 -30.34 -13.49
N GLY A 329 -0.76 -30.24 -12.37
CA GLY A 329 0.23 -29.18 -12.11
C GLY A 329 -0.28 -27.84 -11.54
N PHE A 330 -0.46 -27.77 -10.22
CA PHE A 330 -0.90 -26.58 -9.48
C PHE A 330 0.20 -25.54 -9.24
N GLN A 331 -0.11 -24.28 -9.53
CA GLN A 331 0.67 -23.09 -9.18
C GLN A 331 -0.19 -22.14 -8.34
N ARG A 332 -0.11 -22.30 -7.01
CA ARG A 332 -0.78 -21.46 -6.01
C ARG A 332 -0.23 -20.03 -6.06
N THR A 333 -0.94 -19.13 -6.75
CA THR A 333 -0.49 -17.75 -6.96
C THR A 333 -1.33 -16.80 -6.11
N VAL A 334 -0.76 -16.32 -5.01
CA VAL A 334 -1.15 -15.01 -4.46
C VAL A 334 -0.85 -14.00 -5.56
N VAL A 335 -1.88 -13.51 -6.25
CA VAL A 335 -1.66 -12.62 -7.39
C VAL A 335 -1.29 -11.22 -6.88
N LEU A 336 -0.01 -11.03 -6.55
CA LEU A 336 0.61 -9.72 -6.66
C LEU A 336 0.61 -9.33 -8.14
N ARG A 337 -0.49 -8.74 -8.63
CA ARG A 337 -0.58 -8.32 -10.04
C ARG A 337 0.47 -7.22 -10.27
N ALA A 338 1.26 -7.39 -11.33
CA ALA A 338 2.18 -6.40 -11.86
C ALA A 338 1.73 -4.97 -11.80
N PRO A 339 2.64 -3.97 -11.70
CA PRO A 339 2.34 -2.72 -12.37
C PRO A 339 2.03 -3.05 -13.83
N ALA A 340 0.78 -2.87 -14.22
CA ALA A 340 0.38 -3.08 -15.59
C ALA A 340 0.95 -1.94 -16.43
N LYS A 341 1.42 -2.25 -17.65
CA LYS A 341 1.90 -1.22 -18.60
C LYS A 341 0.80 -0.18 -18.87
N ALA A 342 -0.47 -0.57 -18.76
CA ALA A 342 -1.62 0.31 -18.73
C ALA A 342 -2.56 -0.06 -17.57
N GLU A 343 -3.03 0.94 -16.84
CA GLU A 343 -3.90 0.83 -15.67
C GLU A 343 -5.00 1.88 -15.71
N VAL A 344 -6.23 1.45 -15.41
CA VAL A 344 -7.44 2.25 -15.28
C VAL A 344 -7.94 2.09 -13.86
N ARG A 345 -8.10 3.21 -13.15
CA ARG A 345 -8.50 3.21 -11.75
C ARG A 345 -9.77 4.04 -11.60
N VAL A 346 -10.85 3.41 -11.16
CA VAL A 346 -12.19 3.97 -11.07
C VAL A 346 -12.77 3.90 -9.65
N LEU A 347 -12.12 3.18 -8.71
CA LEU A 347 -12.50 3.13 -7.29
C LEU A 347 -11.97 4.35 -6.53
N GLY A 348 -12.39 5.54 -6.97
CA GLY A 348 -11.90 6.84 -6.51
C GLY A 348 -11.87 7.83 -7.68
N PRO A 349 -11.06 8.91 -7.61
CA PRO A 349 -10.85 9.80 -8.75
C PRO A 349 -10.35 9.05 -9.99
N LEU A 350 -10.96 9.30 -11.16
CA LEU A 350 -10.62 8.60 -12.41
C LEU A 350 -9.15 8.84 -12.78
N GLU A 351 -8.37 7.77 -12.80
CA GLU A 351 -6.98 7.79 -13.26
C GLU A 351 -6.78 6.79 -14.38
N VAL A 352 -6.16 7.26 -15.47
CA VAL A 352 -5.67 6.40 -16.55
C VAL A 352 -4.17 6.62 -16.69
N GLN A 353 -3.43 5.54 -16.46
CA GLN A 353 -1.97 5.47 -16.61
C GLN A 353 -1.67 4.52 -17.76
N ALA A 354 -0.91 4.96 -18.74
CA ALA A 354 -0.67 4.20 -19.96
C ALA A 354 0.67 4.62 -20.57
N PRO A 355 1.28 3.81 -21.46
CA PRO A 355 2.64 4.04 -21.93
C PRO A 355 2.74 5.18 -22.95
N GLY A 356 1.65 5.49 -23.66
CA GLY A 356 1.63 6.54 -24.67
C GLY A 356 1.45 7.95 -24.09
N ALA A 357 1.88 8.95 -24.85
CA ALA A 357 1.64 10.36 -24.53
C ALA A 357 0.29 10.82 -25.09
N VAL A 358 -0.40 11.70 -24.37
CA VAL A 358 -1.63 12.36 -24.79
C VAL A 358 -1.55 13.85 -24.47
N PRO A 359 -1.95 14.74 -25.39
CA PRO A 359 -2.06 16.17 -25.12
C PRO A 359 -2.92 16.46 -23.86
N PRO A 360 -2.47 17.31 -22.92
CA PRO A 360 -3.18 17.54 -21.66
C PRO A 360 -4.65 17.97 -21.82
N ASP A 361 -4.95 18.74 -22.86
CA ASP A 361 -6.29 19.22 -23.26
C ASP A 361 -7.22 18.09 -23.70
N ARG A 362 -6.69 17.03 -24.31
CA ARG A 362 -7.48 15.87 -24.79
C ARG A 362 -7.61 14.76 -23.75
N ARG A 363 -6.74 14.74 -22.75
CA ARG A 363 -6.68 13.66 -21.76
C ARG A 363 -7.99 13.45 -20.98
N PRO A 364 -8.71 14.49 -20.51
CA PRO A 364 -9.99 14.29 -19.82
C PRO A 364 -11.04 13.61 -20.72
N PHE A 365 -11.13 14.04 -21.98
CA PHE A 365 -12.07 13.48 -22.95
C PHE A 365 -11.75 12.02 -23.33
N LEU A 366 -10.47 11.66 -23.46
CA LEU A 366 -10.10 10.27 -23.71
C LEU A 366 -10.28 9.40 -22.45
N ALA A 367 -10.03 9.94 -21.26
CA ALA A 367 -10.17 9.21 -20.01
C ALA A 367 -11.61 8.75 -19.76
N GLN A 368 -12.63 9.57 -20.06
CA GLN A 368 -14.05 9.15 -19.94
C GLN A 368 -14.40 7.97 -20.88
N LEU A 369 -13.82 7.89 -22.08
CA LEU A 369 -14.03 6.78 -23.01
C LEU A 369 -13.34 5.50 -22.52
N VAL A 370 -12.16 5.64 -21.91
CA VAL A 370 -11.46 4.52 -21.25
C VAL A 370 -12.24 4.04 -20.02
N ALA A 371 -12.82 4.96 -19.25
CA ALA A 371 -13.69 4.62 -18.11
C ALA A 371 -14.94 3.86 -18.58
N ALA A 372 -15.60 4.32 -19.65
CA ALA A 372 -16.69 3.60 -20.28
C ALA A 372 -16.28 2.18 -20.72
N ALA A 373 -15.13 2.05 -21.39
CA ALA A 373 -14.59 0.74 -21.79
C ALA A 373 -14.24 -0.18 -20.60
N ALA A 374 -13.92 0.39 -19.44
CA ALA A 374 -13.54 -0.35 -18.23
C ALA A 374 -14.72 -0.77 -17.35
N ILE A 375 -15.80 0.01 -17.35
CA ILE A 375 -16.95 -0.18 -16.44
C ILE A 375 -18.11 -0.89 -17.15
N LEU A 376 -18.36 -0.59 -18.43
CA LEU A 376 -19.46 -1.19 -19.17
C LEU A 376 -19.15 -2.67 -19.46
N PRO A 377 -20.08 -3.61 -19.16
CA PRO A 377 -19.86 -5.04 -19.40
C PRO A 377 -19.51 -5.38 -20.85
N GLY A 378 -20.05 -4.59 -21.80
CA GLY A 378 -19.80 -4.74 -23.24
C GLY A 378 -18.55 -4.01 -23.75
N GLY A 379 -17.92 -3.16 -22.94
CA GLY A 379 -16.92 -2.19 -23.36
C GLY A 379 -17.54 -0.94 -24.01
N LEU A 380 -16.72 -0.21 -24.77
CA LEU A 380 -17.12 1.01 -25.49
C LEU A 380 -17.81 0.64 -26.79
N SER A 381 -19.10 0.90 -26.94
CA SER A 381 -19.82 0.59 -28.19
C SER A 381 -19.47 1.54 -29.34
N ALA A 382 -19.61 1.05 -30.57
CA ALA A 382 -19.46 1.88 -31.77
C ALA A 382 -20.50 3.01 -31.83
N SER A 383 -21.73 2.75 -31.38
CA SER A 383 -22.80 3.75 -31.31
C SER A 383 -22.47 4.90 -30.36
N LEU A 384 -21.99 4.59 -29.14
CA LEU A 384 -21.60 5.59 -28.16
C LEU A 384 -20.42 6.43 -28.68
N LEU A 385 -19.43 5.79 -29.32
CA LEU A 385 -18.33 6.54 -29.90
C LEU A 385 -18.78 7.46 -31.04
N ALA A 386 -19.68 6.99 -31.91
CA ALA A 386 -20.23 7.81 -33.00
C ALA A 386 -21.03 9.01 -32.47
N GLU A 387 -21.81 8.83 -31.40
CA GLU A 387 -22.58 9.90 -30.77
C GLU A 387 -21.68 10.98 -30.14
N VAL A 388 -20.54 10.56 -29.57
CA VAL A 388 -19.62 11.47 -28.87
C VAL A 388 -18.63 12.15 -29.81
N ALA A 389 -18.15 11.44 -30.85
CA ALA A 389 -17.05 11.90 -31.71
C ALA A 389 -17.45 12.16 -33.17
N GLY A 390 -18.65 11.75 -33.60
CA GLY A 390 -19.15 11.91 -34.97
C GLY A 390 -18.13 11.44 -36.02
N HIS A 391 -17.87 12.30 -37.01
CA HIS A 391 -16.90 12.04 -38.07
C HIS A 391 -15.45 11.85 -37.58
N SER A 392 -15.12 12.25 -36.35
CA SER A 392 -13.79 12.10 -35.76
C SER A 392 -13.61 10.79 -34.99
N ALA A 393 -14.58 9.88 -35.01
CA ALA A 393 -14.51 8.60 -34.27
C ALA A 393 -13.22 7.81 -34.59
N ALA A 394 -12.85 7.68 -35.86
CA ALA A 394 -11.63 6.97 -36.27
C ALA A 394 -10.36 7.60 -35.67
N ASP A 395 -10.29 8.94 -35.66
CA ASP A 395 -9.19 9.65 -35.01
C ASP A 395 -9.16 9.43 -33.50
N VAL A 396 -10.32 9.45 -32.84
CA VAL A 396 -10.41 9.19 -31.40
C VAL A 396 -9.90 7.78 -31.06
N VAL A 397 -10.30 6.75 -31.82
CA VAL A 397 -9.78 5.38 -31.65
C VAL A 397 -8.26 5.35 -31.81
N ARG A 398 -7.73 6.00 -32.85
CA ARG A 398 -6.28 6.09 -33.06
C ARG A 398 -5.54 6.72 -31.87
N HIS A 399 -6.09 7.78 -31.27
CA HIS A 399 -5.51 8.38 -30.06
C HIS A 399 -5.59 7.43 -28.86
N LEU A 400 -6.68 6.69 -28.69
CA LEU A 400 -6.82 5.68 -27.64
C LEU A 400 -5.81 4.53 -27.81
N HIS A 401 -5.61 4.04 -29.04
CA HIS A 401 -4.58 3.03 -29.35
C HIS A 401 -3.18 3.54 -29.08
N ASN A 402 -2.87 4.78 -29.49
CA ASN A 402 -1.57 5.38 -29.22
C ASN A 402 -1.33 5.57 -27.71
N TRP A 403 -2.36 5.97 -26.96
CA TRP A 403 -2.26 6.20 -25.53
C TRP A 403 -2.09 4.91 -24.73
N LEU A 404 -2.99 3.95 -24.94
CA LEU A 404 -2.97 2.65 -24.26
C LEU A 404 -1.81 1.76 -24.74
N GLY A 405 -1.36 1.98 -25.96
CA GLY A 405 -0.29 1.22 -26.60
C GLY A 405 -0.70 -0.21 -26.95
N ALA A 406 0.32 -1.01 -27.27
CA ALA A 406 0.17 -2.40 -27.68
C ALA A 406 0.70 -3.38 -26.61
N GLU A 407 0.30 -4.63 -26.76
CA GLU A 407 0.87 -5.79 -26.08
C GLU A 407 2.21 -6.20 -26.70
N GLU A 408 2.94 -7.10 -26.06
CA GLU A 408 4.18 -7.68 -26.60
C GLU A 408 3.97 -8.39 -27.94
N SER A 409 2.75 -8.88 -28.20
CA SER A 409 2.35 -9.48 -29.47
C SER A 409 2.09 -8.46 -30.60
N GLY A 410 2.15 -7.16 -30.31
CA GLY A 410 1.76 -6.09 -31.24
C GLY A 410 0.25 -5.82 -31.28
N ALA A 411 -0.58 -6.62 -30.61
CA ALA A 411 -2.02 -6.38 -30.54
C ALA A 411 -2.35 -5.12 -29.72
N PRO A 412 -3.31 -4.27 -30.15
CA PRO A 412 -3.69 -3.08 -29.39
C PRO A 412 -4.34 -3.47 -28.05
N ARG A 413 -4.10 -2.66 -27.01
CA ARG A 413 -4.71 -2.86 -25.69
C ARG A 413 -6.20 -2.50 -25.63
N LEU A 414 -6.71 -1.80 -26.63
CA LEU A 414 -8.13 -1.59 -26.87
C LEU A 414 -8.50 -2.38 -28.13
N ARG A 415 -9.15 -3.53 -27.96
CA ARG A 415 -9.40 -4.50 -29.03
C ARG A 415 -10.78 -4.29 -29.63
N ASP A 416 -10.85 -4.42 -30.94
CA ASP A 416 -12.14 -4.50 -31.64
C ASP A 416 -12.85 -5.81 -31.25
N SER A 417 -14.15 -5.71 -31.02
CA SER A 417 -15.04 -6.81 -30.65
C SER A 417 -16.18 -7.03 -31.65
N GLY A 418 -16.15 -6.36 -32.82
CA GLY A 418 -17.16 -6.42 -33.88
C GLY A 418 -18.33 -5.45 -33.69
N GLY A 419 -18.64 -5.04 -32.45
CA GLY A 419 -19.69 -4.05 -32.12
C GLY A 419 -19.17 -2.80 -31.40
N GLY A 420 -17.85 -2.68 -31.26
CA GLY A 420 -17.19 -1.67 -30.45
C GLY A 420 -15.85 -2.19 -29.92
N TRP A 421 -15.37 -1.62 -28.83
CA TRP A 421 -14.04 -1.89 -28.30
C TRP A 421 -14.05 -2.34 -26.84
N ARG A 422 -13.18 -3.30 -26.52
CA ARG A 422 -12.94 -3.78 -25.16
C ARG A 422 -11.50 -3.62 -24.75
N LEU A 423 -11.27 -3.33 -23.48
CA LEU A 423 -9.93 -3.37 -22.92
C LEU A 423 -9.42 -4.81 -22.93
N SER A 424 -8.17 -4.96 -23.35
CA SER A 424 -7.45 -6.22 -23.24
C SER A 424 -7.37 -6.66 -21.78
N PRO A 425 -7.40 -7.99 -21.48
CA PRO A 425 -7.14 -8.51 -20.14
C PRO A 425 -5.77 -8.09 -19.56
N ARG A 426 -4.86 -7.57 -20.38
CA ARG A 426 -3.55 -7.04 -19.96
C ARG A 426 -3.62 -5.58 -19.45
N VAL A 427 -4.73 -4.88 -19.64
CA VAL A 427 -4.99 -3.58 -19.01
C VAL A 427 -5.54 -3.84 -17.62
N ARG A 428 -4.90 -3.30 -16.58
CA ARG A 428 -5.39 -3.48 -15.21
C ARG A 428 -6.56 -2.51 -14.98
N VAL A 429 -7.69 -3.04 -14.55
CA VAL A 429 -8.84 -2.26 -14.10
C VAL A 429 -9.08 -2.60 -12.63
N ASP A 430 -8.99 -1.61 -11.74
CA ASP A 430 -9.21 -1.83 -10.30
C ASP A 430 -10.63 -2.32 -10.00
N TRP A 431 -11.63 -1.90 -10.77
CA TRP A 431 -13.00 -2.40 -10.68
C TRP A 431 -13.12 -3.89 -11.00
N GLN A 432 -12.46 -4.38 -12.06
CA GLN A 432 -12.48 -5.81 -12.35
C GLN A 432 -11.78 -6.60 -11.23
N LEU A 433 -10.69 -6.09 -10.69
CA LEU A 433 -10.02 -6.72 -9.55
C LEU A 433 -10.91 -6.74 -8.30
N PHE A 434 -11.67 -5.67 -8.06
CA PHE A 434 -12.67 -5.63 -7.00
C PHE A 434 -13.74 -6.70 -7.20
N LEU A 435 -14.28 -6.84 -8.41
CA LEU A 435 -15.27 -7.86 -8.73
C LEU A 435 -14.72 -9.28 -8.56
N ASP A 436 -13.49 -9.54 -9.02
CA ASP A 436 -12.82 -10.84 -8.85
C ASP A 436 -12.68 -11.20 -7.36
N LEU A 437 -12.33 -10.22 -6.52
CA LEU A 437 -12.19 -10.42 -5.07
C LEU A 437 -13.54 -10.60 -4.37
N ALA A 438 -14.50 -9.74 -4.67
CA ALA A 438 -15.83 -9.76 -4.06
C ALA A 438 -16.68 -10.96 -4.50
N GLY A 439 -16.45 -11.48 -5.71
CA GLY A 439 -17.18 -12.60 -6.29
C GLY A 439 -16.61 -13.98 -6.00
N GLY A 440 -15.50 -14.09 -5.26
CA GLY A 440 -14.91 -15.39 -4.94
C GLY A 440 -15.84 -16.24 -4.06
N SER A 441 -15.94 -17.53 -4.34
CA SER A 441 -16.91 -18.45 -3.73
C SER A 441 -16.46 -19.09 -2.42
N GLU A 442 -15.16 -19.11 -2.12
CA GLU A 442 -14.61 -19.89 -1.01
C GLU A 442 -14.85 -19.21 0.36
N PRO A 443 -15.68 -19.75 1.27
CA PRO A 443 -16.09 -19.07 2.50
C PRO A 443 -14.93 -18.81 3.48
N SER A 444 -13.97 -19.74 3.57
CA SER A 444 -12.85 -19.64 4.51
C SER A 444 -11.96 -18.41 4.28
N THR A 445 -11.93 -17.91 3.05
CA THR A 445 -11.08 -16.78 2.62
C THR A 445 -11.88 -15.53 2.28
N GLU A 446 -13.21 -15.56 2.45
CA GLU A 446 -14.13 -14.47 2.10
C GLU A 446 -13.75 -13.16 2.79
N ARG A 447 -13.49 -13.19 4.10
CA ARG A 447 -13.09 -12.00 4.87
C ARG A 447 -11.87 -11.31 4.27
N ALA A 448 -10.81 -12.07 4.01
CA ALA A 448 -9.57 -11.54 3.45
C ALA A 448 -9.76 -10.98 2.03
N ARG A 449 -10.57 -11.64 1.19
CA ARG A 449 -10.87 -11.13 -0.16
C ARG A 449 -11.62 -9.81 -0.12
N LEU A 450 -12.66 -9.69 0.71
CA LEU A 450 -13.45 -8.46 0.82
C LEU A 450 -12.62 -7.32 1.42
N THR A 451 -11.78 -7.60 2.42
CA THR A 451 -10.81 -6.61 2.92
C THR A 451 -9.87 -6.13 1.82
N ASN A 452 -9.32 -7.04 1.01
CA ASN A 452 -8.48 -6.64 -0.12
C ASN A 452 -9.24 -5.82 -1.18
N ALA A 453 -10.52 -6.14 -1.43
CA ALA A 453 -11.37 -5.40 -2.36
C ALA A 453 -11.58 -3.94 -1.88
N LEU A 454 -11.92 -3.75 -0.60
CA LEU A 454 -12.07 -2.41 0.01
C LEU A 454 -10.74 -1.66 0.12
N GLY A 455 -9.61 -2.37 0.17
CA GLY A 455 -8.26 -1.81 0.08
C GLY A 455 -8.00 -1.09 -1.25
N LEU A 456 -8.73 -1.41 -2.32
CA LEU A 456 -8.57 -0.77 -3.64
C LEU A 456 -9.14 0.66 -3.69
N VAL A 457 -9.96 1.07 -2.72
CA VAL A 457 -10.57 2.40 -2.67
C VAL A 457 -9.50 3.50 -2.50
N ARG A 458 -9.57 4.57 -3.29
CA ARG A 458 -8.55 5.65 -3.28
C ARG A 458 -9.08 6.99 -2.81
N GLY A 459 -10.39 7.11 -2.69
CA GLY A 459 -11.10 8.33 -2.39
C GLY A 459 -12.55 8.22 -2.85
N GLU A 460 -13.24 9.36 -2.89
CA GLU A 460 -14.62 9.44 -3.39
C GLU A 460 -14.67 8.97 -4.84
N LEU A 461 -15.71 8.20 -5.15
CA LEU A 461 -16.00 7.71 -6.49
C LEU A 461 -16.07 8.89 -7.47
N PHE A 462 -15.39 8.78 -8.61
CA PHE A 462 -15.35 9.86 -9.60
C PHE A 462 -16.76 10.29 -10.04
N ASP A 463 -16.90 11.59 -10.31
CA ASP A 463 -18.14 12.17 -10.79
C ASP A 463 -18.19 12.15 -12.32
N THR A 464 -19.35 11.78 -12.86
CA THR A 464 -19.64 11.78 -14.31
C THR A 464 -20.26 13.10 -14.77
N ALA A 465 -20.52 14.06 -13.88
CA ALA A 465 -21.09 15.36 -14.23
C ALA A 465 -20.26 16.14 -15.27
N GLY A 466 -18.93 15.98 -15.25
CA GLY A 466 -18.02 16.59 -16.22
C GLY A 466 -17.86 15.80 -17.53
N PHE A 467 -18.52 14.66 -17.69
CA PHE A 467 -18.44 13.84 -18.91
C PHE A 467 -19.41 14.37 -19.97
N THR A 468 -19.18 13.99 -21.22
CA THR A 468 -20.13 14.28 -22.30
C THR A 468 -21.46 13.58 -22.01
N ALA A 469 -22.56 14.24 -22.38
CA ALA A 469 -23.90 13.73 -22.08
C ALA A 469 -24.14 12.28 -22.51
N PRO A 470 -23.71 11.82 -23.71
CA PRO A 470 -23.87 10.43 -24.11
C PRO A 470 -23.11 9.44 -23.21
N VAL A 471 -21.86 9.76 -22.82
CA VAL A 471 -21.06 8.90 -21.95
C VAL A 471 -21.65 8.83 -20.55
N ARG A 472 -22.11 9.96 -20.01
CA ARG A 472 -22.77 10.02 -18.71
C ARG A 472 -24.03 9.16 -18.68
N LEU A 473 -24.88 9.24 -19.70
CA LEU A 473 -26.10 8.43 -19.81
C LEU A 473 -25.77 6.93 -19.94
N ALA A 474 -24.77 6.58 -20.76
CA ALA A 474 -24.36 5.20 -20.93
C ALA A 474 -23.82 4.57 -19.63
N LEU A 475 -23.17 5.37 -18.78
CA LEU A 475 -22.59 4.91 -17.51
C LEU A 475 -23.58 4.86 -16.35
N ASP A 476 -24.77 5.46 -16.46
CA ASP A 476 -25.65 5.68 -15.31
C ASP A 476 -25.99 4.39 -14.54
N GLY A 477 -26.53 3.39 -15.25
CA GLY A 477 -26.85 2.08 -14.65
C GLY A 477 -25.61 1.32 -14.16
N ALA A 478 -24.49 1.40 -14.89
CA ALA A 478 -23.25 0.72 -14.47
C ALA A 478 -22.63 1.36 -13.22
N MET A 479 -22.79 2.67 -13.04
CA MET A 479 -22.38 3.39 -11.84
C MET A 479 -23.30 3.07 -10.66
N GLU A 480 -24.59 2.87 -10.87
CA GLU A 480 -25.51 2.37 -9.85
C GLU A 480 -25.11 0.96 -9.39
N ASP A 481 -24.85 0.04 -10.33
CA ASP A 481 -24.37 -1.31 -10.05
C ASP A 481 -23.05 -1.31 -9.28
N LEU A 482 -22.12 -0.43 -9.66
CA LEU A 482 -20.85 -0.27 -8.96
C LEU A 482 -21.08 0.12 -7.50
N ARG A 483 -21.91 1.15 -7.25
CA ARG A 483 -22.26 1.58 -5.89
C ARG A 483 -22.92 0.46 -5.10
N ALA A 484 -23.89 -0.25 -5.69
CA ALA A 484 -24.61 -1.34 -5.03
C ALA A 484 -23.67 -2.48 -4.61
N ARG A 485 -22.79 -2.92 -5.51
CA ARG A 485 -21.79 -3.96 -5.23
C ARG A 485 -20.75 -3.52 -4.21
N SER A 486 -20.32 -2.27 -4.24
CA SER A 486 -19.43 -1.71 -3.22
C SER A 486 -20.09 -1.72 -1.84
N VAL A 487 -21.35 -1.28 -1.72
CA VAL A 487 -22.10 -1.33 -0.46
C VAL A 487 -22.29 -2.75 0.04
N HIS A 488 -22.60 -3.71 -0.85
CA HIS A 488 -22.70 -5.11 -0.48
C HIS A 488 -21.37 -5.66 0.08
N CYS A 489 -20.25 -5.39 -0.59
CA CYS A 489 -18.91 -5.76 -0.12
C CYS A 489 -18.59 -5.16 1.26
N VAL A 490 -18.91 -3.87 1.47
CA VAL A 490 -18.71 -3.18 2.75
C VAL A 490 -19.50 -3.87 3.87
N ARG A 491 -20.80 -4.10 3.66
CA ARG A 491 -21.66 -4.73 4.65
C ARG A 491 -21.21 -6.15 4.97
N ARG A 492 -20.88 -6.95 3.95
CA ARG A 492 -20.42 -8.31 4.14
C ARG A 492 -19.07 -8.38 4.88
N ALA A 493 -18.14 -7.48 4.56
CA ALA A 493 -16.88 -7.37 5.29
C ALA A 493 -17.11 -6.99 6.77
N ALA A 494 -18.00 -6.02 7.03
CA ALA A 494 -18.40 -5.63 8.37
C ALA A 494 -19.07 -6.77 9.14
N GLU A 495 -20.00 -7.51 8.54
CA GLU A 495 -20.64 -8.69 9.13
C GLU A 495 -19.62 -9.78 9.50
N LEU A 496 -18.70 -10.09 8.60
CA LEU A 496 -17.65 -11.09 8.85
C LEU A 496 -16.66 -10.65 9.93
N ALA A 497 -16.40 -9.35 10.05
CA ALA A 497 -15.58 -8.79 11.12
C ALA A 497 -16.33 -8.85 12.46
N MET A 498 -17.62 -8.45 12.50
CA MET A 498 -18.48 -8.57 13.68
C MET A 498 -18.54 -10.02 14.19
N ALA A 499 -18.79 -10.98 13.29
CA ALA A 499 -18.85 -12.41 13.64
C ALA A 499 -17.53 -12.96 14.21
N GLY A 500 -16.40 -12.32 13.88
CA GLY A 500 -15.08 -12.64 14.42
C GLY A 500 -14.72 -11.88 15.70
N GLY A 501 -15.60 -11.03 16.23
CA GLY A 501 -15.30 -10.13 17.36
C GLY A 501 -14.34 -8.99 17.01
N ASP A 502 -14.08 -8.74 15.72
CA ASP A 502 -13.16 -7.70 15.24
C ASP A 502 -13.89 -6.35 15.07
N VAL A 503 -14.10 -5.68 16.20
CA VAL A 503 -14.75 -4.35 16.26
C VAL A 503 -14.01 -3.32 15.38
N ALA A 504 -12.67 -3.38 15.31
CA ALA A 504 -11.89 -2.45 14.50
C ALA A 504 -12.08 -2.71 12.98
N GLY A 505 -12.15 -3.98 12.58
CA GLY A 505 -12.43 -4.39 11.20
C GLY A 505 -13.79 -3.90 10.69
N VAL A 506 -14.79 -3.87 11.56
CA VAL A 506 -16.15 -3.41 11.25
C VAL A 506 -16.16 -1.92 10.96
N GLU A 507 -15.58 -1.13 11.86
CA GLU A 507 -15.49 0.32 11.68
C GLU A 507 -14.71 0.68 10.42
N TRP A 508 -13.58 0.02 10.18
CA TRP A 508 -12.83 0.26 8.96
C TRP A 508 -13.64 -0.05 7.72
N ALA A 509 -14.32 -1.20 7.65
CA ALA A 509 -15.05 -1.58 6.44
C ALA A 509 -16.11 -0.51 6.11
N LEU A 510 -16.83 -0.04 7.13
CA LEU A 510 -17.81 1.02 7.00
C LEU A 510 -17.17 2.35 6.59
N ARG A 511 -16.05 2.75 7.21
CA ARG A 511 -15.33 3.99 6.86
C ARG A 511 -14.74 3.95 5.45
N ARG A 512 -14.21 2.82 4.99
CA ARG A 512 -13.78 2.62 3.59
C ARG A 512 -14.92 2.78 2.61
N GLY A 513 -16.09 2.23 2.95
CA GLY A 513 -17.31 2.45 2.21
C GLY A 513 -17.67 3.93 2.11
N LEU A 514 -17.52 4.67 3.20
CA LEU A 514 -17.79 6.12 3.27
C LEU A 514 -16.73 6.97 2.59
N VAL A 515 -15.47 6.52 2.52
CA VAL A 515 -14.43 7.15 1.69
C VAL A 515 -14.82 7.07 0.21
N LEU A 516 -15.31 5.90 -0.25
CA LEU A 516 -15.74 5.72 -1.63
C LEU A 516 -17.06 6.43 -1.92
N LEU A 517 -18.02 6.31 -0.99
CA LEU A 517 -19.42 6.69 -1.16
C LEU A 517 -19.91 7.56 0.02
N PRO A 518 -19.39 8.78 0.17
CA PRO A 518 -19.71 9.65 1.32
C PRO A 518 -21.18 10.07 1.38
N ARG A 519 -21.95 9.92 0.29
CA ARG A 519 -23.40 10.22 0.24
C ARG A 519 -24.30 9.04 0.59
N MET A 520 -23.73 7.87 0.83
CA MET A 520 -24.53 6.69 1.18
C MET A 520 -24.92 6.75 2.65
N GLU A 521 -25.99 7.50 2.94
CA GLU A 521 -26.57 7.64 4.28
C GLU A 521 -26.82 6.30 4.98
N GLY A 522 -27.14 5.25 4.21
CA GLY A 522 -27.26 3.89 4.73
C GLY A 522 -26.00 3.38 5.45
N LEU A 523 -24.79 3.70 4.95
CA LEU A 523 -23.53 3.32 5.58
C LEU A 523 -23.24 4.16 6.84
N TRP A 524 -23.56 5.45 6.80
CA TRP A 524 -23.46 6.32 7.96
C TRP A 524 -24.35 5.85 9.10
N ARG A 525 -25.61 5.47 8.80
CA ARG A 525 -26.53 4.90 9.79
C ARG A 525 -25.97 3.62 10.40
N THR A 526 -25.42 2.72 9.58
CA THR A 526 -24.80 1.48 10.08
C THR A 526 -23.60 1.79 11.00
N LEU A 527 -22.74 2.73 10.63
CA LEU A 527 -21.59 3.14 11.45
C LEU A 527 -22.03 3.77 12.78
N LEU A 528 -23.02 4.67 12.76
CA LEU A 528 -23.54 5.32 13.96
C LEU A 528 -24.19 4.32 14.92
N LEU A 529 -24.96 3.36 14.40
CA LEU A 529 -25.54 2.29 15.21
C LEU A 529 -24.45 1.43 15.85
N PHE A 530 -23.48 0.97 15.04
CA PHE A 530 -22.35 0.19 15.53
C PHE A 530 -21.55 0.93 16.61
N GLN A 531 -21.21 2.20 16.40
CA GLN A 531 -20.49 3.01 17.40
C GLN A 531 -21.33 3.25 18.65
N SER A 532 -22.65 3.45 18.53
CA SER A 532 -23.48 3.64 19.72
C SER A 532 -23.48 2.43 20.67
N GLU A 533 -23.25 1.23 20.14
CA GLU A 533 -23.20 -0.01 20.91
C GLU A 533 -21.79 -0.32 21.43
N HIS A 534 -20.75 -0.12 20.60
CA HIS A 534 -19.39 -0.58 20.92
C HIS A 534 -18.39 0.53 21.26
N GLN A 535 -18.64 1.77 20.83
CA GLN A 535 -17.70 2.91 20.92
C GLN A 535 -18.45 4.26 21.02
N PRO A 536 -19.27 4.48 22.06
CA PRO A 536 -20.19 5.61 22.13
C PRO A 536 -19.49 6.98 22.10
N GLU A 537 -18.23 7.04 22.54
CA GLU A 537 -17.39 8.23 22.51
C GLU A 537 -17.08 8.73 21.09
N ARG A 538 -17.17 7.87 20.07
CA ARG A 538 -16.90 8.24 18.67
C ARG A 538 -18.11 8.81 17.93
N VAL A 539 -19.31 8.62 18.46
CA VAL A 539 -20.57 8.98 17.78
C VAL A 539 -20.61 10.47 17.43
N GLY A 540 -20.21 11.35 18.35
CA GLY A 540 -20.28 12.80 18.12
C GLY A 540 -19.46 13.26 16.92
N ARG A 541 -18.21 12.80 16.82
CA ARG A 541 -17.34 13.09 15.67
C ARG A 541 -17.92 12.54 14.37
N THR A 542 -18.46 11.32 14.38
CA THR A 542 -19.07 10.71 13.20
C THR A 542 -20.33 11.46 12.74
N VAL A 543 -21.11 12.04 13.64
CA VAL A 543 -22.25 12.91 13.30
C VAL A 543 -21.77 14.20 12.62
N GLU A 544 -20.68 14.80 13.10
CA GLU A 544 -20.07 15.98 12.46
C GLU A 544 -19.57 15.65 11.05
N ASP A 545 -18.89 14.51 10.89
CA ASP A 545 -18.40 14.03 9.59
C ASP A 545 -19.56 13.79 8.61
N LEU A 546 -20.65 13.14 9.05
CA LEU A 546 -21.88 12.95 8.27
C LEU A 546 -22.46 14.30 7.81
N ARG A 547 -22.63 15.26 8.73
CA ARG A 547 -23.18 16.58 8.39
C ARG A 547 -22.28 17.30 7.41
N ALA A 548 -20.97 17.25 7.59
CA ALA A 548 -20.02 17.88 6.67
C ALA A 548 -20.07 17.23 5.27
N ALA A 549 -20.23 15.91 5.20
CA ALA A 549 -20.37 15.17 3.95
C ALA A 549 -21.67 15.51 3.19
N LEU A 550 -22.77 15.74 3.90
CA LEU A 550 -24.05 16.15 3.29
C LEU A 550 -24.06 17.64 2.91
N ALA A 551 -23.50 18.50 3.76
CA ALA A 551 -23.43 19.95 3.56
C ALA A 551 -22.64 20.35 2.32
N SER A 552 -21.53 19.66 2.04
CA SER A 552 -20.66 19.96 0.88
C SER A 552 -21.36 19.84 -0.46
N MET A 553 -22.54 19.19 -0.49
CA MET A 553 -23.32 18.90 -1.68
C MET A 553 -24.78 19.39 -1.60
N GLY A 554 -25.10 20.24 -0.60
CA GLY A 554 -26.41 20.89 -0.46
C GLY A 554 -27.56 19.99 -0.03
N GLY A 555 -27.28 18.83 0.58
CA GLY A 555 -28.30 17.87 1.01
C GLY A 555 -28.60 17.93 2.51
N GLU A 556 -29.87 17.76 2.88
CA GLU A 556 -30.28 17.44 4.25
C GLU A 556 -30.29 15.92 4.48
N PRO A 557 -30.09 15.43 5.72
CA PRO A 557 -30.18 14.01 6.02
C PRO A 557 -31.59 13.48 5.75
N ASP A 558 -31.69 12.29 5.16
CA ASP A 558 -32.98 11.65 4.92
C ASP A 558 -33.76 11.41 6.23
N ALA A 559 -35.06 11.09 6.11
CA ALA A 559 -35.93 10.89 7.26
C ALA A 559 -35.50 9.74 8.18
N ALA A 560 -34.78 8.73 7.68
CA ALA A 560 -34.26 7.63 8.50
C ALA A 560 -33.03 8.07 9.28
N THR A 561 -32.12 8.80 8.66
CA THR A 561 -30.93 9.38 9.29
C THR A 561 -31.32 10.42 10.34
N SER A 562 -32.24 11.32 10.01
CA SER A 562 -32.76 12.32 10.95
C SER A 562 -33.40 11.69 12.18
N ARG A 563 -34.17 10.61 12.02
CA ARG A 563 -34.74 9.84 13.15
C ARG A 563 -33.67 9.15 13.99
N LEU A 564 -32.61 8.63 13.38
CA LEU A 564 -31.49 8.03 14.10
C LEU A 564 -30.73 9.08 14.92
N LEU A 565 -30.40 10.23 14.31
CA LEU A 565 -29.72 11.33 15.00
C LEU A 565 -30.54 11.83 16.20
N ALA A 566 -31.86 11.98 16.03
CA ALA A 566 -32.76 12.33 17.14
C ALA A 566 -32.71 11.30 18.28
N ARG A 567 -32.76 10.00 17.95
CA ARG A 567 -32.67 8.90 18.94
C ARG A 567 -31.35 8.91 19.71
N LEU A 568 -30.26 9.28 19.04
CA LEU A 568 -28.93 9.38 19.64
C LEU A 568 -28.68 10.73 20.37
N GLY A 569 -29.67 11.63 20.43
CA GLY A 569 -29.56 12.93 21.11
C GLY A 569 -28.89 14.05 20.29
N TRP A 570 -28.73 13.89 18.98
CA TRP A 570 -27.99 14.81 18.10
C TRP A 570 -28.90 15.64 17.18
N GLN A 571 -29.91 16.30 17.75
CA GLN A 571 -31.05 16.87 17.00
C GLN A 571 -30.83 18.26 16.36
N GLN A 572 -29.61 18.81 16.34
CA GLN A 572 -29.39 20.15 15.77
C GLN A 572 -29.47 20.17 14.22
N PRO A 573 -30.19 21.15 13.62
CA PRO A 573 -30.24 21.33 12.16
C PRO A 573 -28.91 21.82 11.60
N LEU A 574 -28.63 21.51 10.32
CA LEU A 574 -27.54 22.12 9.57
C LEU A 574 -27.76 23.63 9.54
N ALA A 575 -26.82 24.41 10.09
CA ALA A 575 -26.84 25.85 9.88
C ALA A 575 -26.78 26.11 8.36
N PRO A 576 -27.64 26.97 7.79
CA PRO A 576 -27.59 27.29 6.37
C PRO A 576 -26.20 27.85 6.03
N ALA A 577 -25.62 27.36 4.94
CA ALA A 577 -24.34 27.86 4.45
C ALA A 577 -24.45 29.37 4.13
N PRO A 578 -23.46 30.20 4.51
CA PRO A 578 -23.47 31.62 4.20
C PRO A 578 -23.31 31.91 2.70
#